data_AF-A0A2N5XDA5-F1
#
_entry.id   AF-A0A2N5XDA5-F1
#
_cell.length_a   1.000
_cell.length_b   1.000
_cell.length_c   1.000
_cell.angle_alpha   90.00
_cell.angle_beta   90.00
_cell.angle_gamma   90.00
#
_symmetry.space_group_name_H-M   'P 1'
#
loop_
_entity.id
_entity.type
_entity.pdbx_description
1 polymer ?
#
loop_
_entity_poly.entity_id
_entity_poly.type
_entity_poly.pdbx_seq_one_letter_code
_entity_poly.pdbx_strand_id
1 'polypeptide(L)' 'PDGRTAVAHRGAPVVTVTGEPGELVLFAFGRTSEARVETRGDKDAVARLLDADLGI' A
#
# COMPACT_ATOMS: atom_id res chain seq x y z
N PRO A 1 9.62 18.41 -3.25
CA PRO A 1 8.78 17.82 -2.17
C PRO A 1 9.43 16.53 -1.66
N ASP A 2 9.94 16.52 -0.42
CA ASP A 2 10.88 15.50 0.08
C ASP A 2 10.23 14.20 0.59
N GLY A 3 9.00 13.88 0.17
CA GLY A 3 8.37 12.57 0.41
C GLY A 3 8.34 12.09 1.87
N ARG A 4 8.42 12.98 2.87
CA ARG A 4 8.50 12.58 4.28
C ARG A 4 7.10 12.29 4.82
N THR A 5 6.78 11.01 4.95
CA THR A 5 5.57 10.53 5.64
C THR A 5 5.77 10.61 7.16
N ALA A 6 4.92 11.37 7.84
CA ALA A 6 4.83 11.37 9.29
C ALA A 6 3.73 10.39 9.73
N VAL A 7 4.08 9.39 10.56
CA VAL A 7 3.13 8.39 11.06
C VAL A 7 2.62 8.84 12.43
N ALA A 8 1.36 9.25 12.52
CA ALA A 8 0.76 9.82 13.73
C ALA A 8 0.46 8.79 14.85
N HIS A 9 0.61 7.49 14.59
CA HIS A 9 0.42 6.44 15.60
C HIS A 9 1.60 5.46 15.56
N ARG A 10 2.46 5.53 16.58
CA ARG A 10 3.69 4.73 16.75
C ARG A 10 3.47 3.23 17.03
N GLY A 11 2.34 2.66 16.58
CA GLY A 11 1.98 1.26 16.85
C GLY A 11 1.03 0.61 15.85
N ALA A 12 0.50 1.34 14.86
CA ALA A 12 -0.27 0.71 13.78
C ALA A 12 0.69 0.13 12.74
N PRO A 13 0.46 -1.09 12.24
CA PRO A 13 1.28 -1.65 11.16
C PRO A 13 1.21 -0.75 9.93
N VAL A 14 2.37 -0.35 9.41
CA VAL A 14 2.51 0.51 8.23
C VAL A 14 3.01 -0.32 7.05
N VAL A 15 2.39 -0.11 5.89
CA VAL A 15 2.87 -0.61 4.61
C VAL A 15 3.05 0.56 3.65
N THR A 16 4.21 0.63 3.02
CA THR A 16 4.50 1.54 1.92
C THR A 16 4.29 0.83 0.60
N VAL A 17 3.52 1.42 -0.29
CA VAL A 17 3.31 0.96 -1.66
C VAL A 17 3.98 1.94 -2.63
N THR A 18 4.73 1.44 -3.60
CA THR A 18 5.46 2.27 -4.57
C THR A 18 5.29 1.71 -5.98
N GLY A 19 5.05 2.58 -6.96
CA GLY A 19 4.89 2.21 -8.36
C GLY A 19 4.58 3.44 -9.21
N GLU A 20 4.38 3.23 -10.50
CA GLU A 20 3.93 4.30 -11.39
C GLU A 20 2.55 4.83 -10.94
N PRO A 21 2.25 6.12 -11.11
CA PRO A 21 1.00 6.71 -10.64
C PRO A 21 -0.25 5.96 -11.12
N GLY A 22 -0.26 5.48 -12.37
CA GLY A 22 -1.35 4.66 -12.91
C GLY A 22 -1.52 3.32 -12.19
N GLU A 23 -0.42 2.64 -11.87
CA GLU A 23 -0.43 1.37 -11.14
C GLU A 23 -0.89 1.56 -9.69
N LEU A 24 -0.52 2.68 -9.05
CA LEU A 24 -0.99 3.04 -7.71
C LEU A 24 -2.51 3.28 -7.70
N VAL A 25 -3.07 3.89 -8.74
CA VAL A 25 -4.52 4.05 -8.89
C VAL A 25 -5.17 2.66 -9.04
N LEU A 26 -4.67 1.81 -9.93
CA LEU A 26 -5.21 0.45 -10.10
C LEU A 26 -5.21 -0.33 -8.77
N PHE A 27 -4.10 -0.30 -8.04
CA PHE A 27 -3.95 -0.94 -6.73
C PHE A 27 -4.97 -0.40 -5.71
N ALA A 28 -5.10 0.92 -5.60
CA ALA A 28 -5.98 1.57 -4.62
C ALA A 28 -7.47 1.33 -4.89
N PHE A 29 -7.86 0.98 -6.12
CA PHE A 29 -9.25 0.70 -6.51
C PHE A 29 -9.52 -0.82 -6.69
N GLY A 30 -8.78 -1.67 -5.98
CA GLY A 30 -9.07 -3.11 -5.89
C GLY A 30 -8.47 -3.98 -6.99
N ARG A 31 -7.74 -3.41 -7.96
CA ARG A 31 -6.99 -4.20 -8.97
C ARG A 31 -5.58 -4.52 -8.49
N THR A 32 -5.47 -4.96 -7.25
CA THR A 32 -4.23 -5.27 -6.52
C THR A 32 -3.37 -6.33 -7.22
N SER A 33 -3.97 -7.40 -7.76
CA SER A 33 -3.22 -8.51 -8.41
C SER A 33 -2.63 -8.14 -9.78
N GLU A 34 -3.16 -7.11 -10.44
CA GLU A 34 -2.75 -6.69 -11.77
C GLU A 34 -1.79 -5.49 -11.73
N ALA A 35 -1.82 -4.73 -10.63
CA ALA A 35 -0.99 -3.56 -10.43
C ALA A 35 0.47 -3.94 -10.18
N ARG A 36 1.38 -3.31 -10.91
CA ARG A 36 2.83 -3.47 -10.79
C ARG A 36 3.38 -2.51 -9.75
N VAL A 37 3.22 -2.89 -8.49
CA VAL A 37 3.69 -2.12 -7.33
C VAL A 37 4.61 -2.94 -6.44
N GLU A 38 5.51 -2.26 -5.74
CA GLU A 38 6.32 -2.81 -4.66
C GLU A 38 5.69 -2.47 -3.31
N THR A 39 5.54 -3.48 -2.44
CA THR A 39 5.08 -3.29 -1.06
C THR A 39 6.23 -3.50 -0.08
N ARG A 40 6.37 -2.59 0.89
CA ARG A 40 7.38 -2.70 1.96
C ARG A 40 6.72 -2.46 3.31
N GLY A 41 6.96 -3.34 4.26
CA GLY A 41 6.39 -3.26 5.60
C GLY A 41 6.59 -4.58 6.33
N ASP A 42 5.98 -4.68 7.50
CA ASP A 42 5.86 -5.96 8.19
C ASP A 42 5.12 -6.98 7.30
N LYS A 43 5.54 -8.26 7.34
CA LYS A 43 5.00 -9.29 6.43
C LYS A 43 3.52 -9.54 6.68
N ASP A 44 3.08 -9.55 7.94
CA ASP A 44 1.68 -9.76 8.29
C ASP A 44 0.85 -8.53 7.89
N ALA A 45 1.42 -7.34 8.02
CA ALA A 45 0.79 -6.11 7.53
C ALA A 45 0.62 -6.10 6.01
N VAL A 46 1.63 -6.53 5.25
CA VAL A 46 1.57 -6.66 3.79
C VAL A 46 0.55 -7.71 3.38
N ALA A 47 0.56 -8.89 4.02
CA ALA A 47 -0.41 -9.93 3.73
C ALA A 47 -1.85 -9.45 3.96
N ARG A 48 -2.10 -8.75 5.08
CA ARG A 48 -3.41 -8.15 5.37
C ARG A 48 -3.81 -7.08 4.35
N LEU A 49 -2.87 -6.25 3.89
CA LEU A 49 -3.15 -5.25 2.85
C LEU A 49 -3.55 -5.92 1.53
N LEU A 50 -2.90 -7.01 1.15
CA LEU A 50 -3.17 -7.72 -0.11
C LEU A 50 -4.45 -8.57 -0.07
N ASP A 51 -4.88 -9.00 1.12
CA ASP A 51 -6.14 -9.73 1.35
C ASP A 51 -7.34 -8.79 1.51
N ALA A 52 -7.11 -7.54 1.92
CA ALA A 52 -8.18 -6.57 2.11
C ALA A 52 -8.87 -6.22 0.79
N ASP A 53 -10.19 -6.12 0.83
CA ASP A 53 -10.95 -5.47 -0.24
C ASP A 53 -10.76 -3.96 -0.13
N LEU A 54 -9.97 -3.41 -1.07
CA LEU A 54 -9.67 -1.97 -1.18
C LEU A 54 -10.70 -1.23 -2.04
N GLY A 55 -11.65 -1.94 -2.66
CA GLY A 55 -12.77 -1.37 -3.40
C GLY A 55 -13.97 -1.03 -2.51
N ILE A 56 -14.91 -0.23 -3.04
CA ILE A 56 -16.21 0.08 -2.42
C ILE A 56 -17.27 -0.86 -2.98
#